data_AF-A0A0U1NYE4-F1
#
_entry.id   AF-A0A0U1NYE4-F1
#
_cell.length_a   1.000
_cell.length_b   1.000
_cell.length_c   1.000
_cell.angle_alpha   90.00
_cell.angle_beta   90.00
_cell.angle_gamma   90.00
#
_symmetry.space_group_name_H-M   'P 1'
#
loop_
_entity.id
_entity.type
_entity.pdbx_description
1 polymer ?
#
loop_
_entity_poly.entity_id
_entity_poly.type
_entity_poly.pdbx_seq_one_letter_code
_entity_poly.pdbx_strand_id
1 'polypeptide(L)'
;MDLSFGLMLDLSHLPMQRENCKDALTIARDYINHAHIGNCYIKNKHDPAYGDQHLRFGYPGSENDVDELSEYLRVLLEIGYIGEGSKNIVAFEVKPVGNENQKWL
;
A
#
# COMPACT_ATOMS: atom_id res chain seq x y z
N MET A 1 -3.45 -21.37 12.29
CA MET A 1 -3.52 -21.45 10.82
C MET A 1 -2.24 -22.04 10.31
N ASP A 2 -2.31 -22.84 9.25
CA ASP A 2 -1.11 -23.25 8.52
C ASP A 2 -0.43 -22.00 7.95
N LEU A 3 0.84 -21.79 8.27
CA LEU A 3 1.64 -20.63 7.83
C LEU A 3 2.10 -20.76 6.37
N SER A 4 1.71 -21.82 5.67
CA SER A 4 2.13 -22.08 4.29
C SER A 4 1.49 -21.12 3.26
N PHE A 5 0.39 -20.45 3.59
CA PHE A 5 -0.34 -19.55 2.69
C PHE A 5 -1.05 -18.42 3.44
N GLY A 6 -1.02 -17.21 2.87
CA GLY A 6 -1.74 -16.04 3.39
C GLY A 6 -1.77 -14.92 2.35
N LEU A 7 -2.51 -13.86 2.66
CA LEU A 7 -2.73 -12.73 1.77
C LEU A 7 -1.69 -11.64 1.99
N MET A 8 -1.21 -11.09 0.89
CA MET A 8 -0.47 -9.84 0.86
C MET A 8 -1.43 -8.74 0.43
N LEU A 9 -1.64 -7.71 1.25
CA LEU A 9 -2.43 -6.55 0.87
C LEU A 9 -1.47 -5.38 0.62
N ASP A 10 -1.57 -4.78 -0.58
CA ASP A 10 -0.84 -3.57 -0.95
C ASP A 10 -1.78 -2.35 -0.97
N LEU A 11 -1.36 -1.27 -0.32
CA LEU A 11 -2.04 0.01 -0.35
C LEU A 11 -2.25 0.55 -1.79
N SER A 12 -1.34 0.31 -2.73
CA SER A 12 -1.48 0.80 -4.12
C SER A 12 -2.63 0.12 -4.88
N HIS A 13 -3.00 -1.09 -4.49
CA HIS A 13 -4.03 -1.88 -5.19
C HIS A 13 -5.44 -1.47 -4.79
N LEU A 14 -5.64 -0.96 -3.58
CA LEU A 14 -6.97 -0.67 -3.05
C LEU A 14 -7.72 0.40 -3.87
N PRO A 15 -7.11 1.56 -4.23
CA PRO A 15 -7.78 2.54 -5.09
C PRO A 15 -8.11 1.98 -6.47
N MET A 16 -7.24 1.11 -7.02
CA MET A 16 -7.45 0.47 -8.33
C MET A 16 -8.65 -0.48 -8.32
N GLN A 17 -8.91 -1.11 -7.18
CA GLN A 17 -10.04 -2.01 -6.94
C GLN A 17 -11.29 -1.28 -6.43
N ARG A 18 -11.19 0.04 -6.19
CA ARG A 18 -12.24 0.88 -5.60
C ARG A 18 -12.61 0.45 -4.18
N GLU A 19 -11.61 0.03 -3.43
CA GLU A 19 -11.73 -0.41 -2.04
C GLU A 19 -11.15 0.64 -1.10
N ASN A 20 -11.67 0.68 0.13
CA ASN A 20 -11.06 1.43 1.22
C ASN A 20 -10.22 0.49 2.09
N CYS A 21 -9.14 1.01 2.67
CA CYS A 21 -8.21 0.18 3.44
C CYS A 21 -8.81 -0.39 4.71
N LYS A 22 -9.71 0.34 5.37
CA LYS A 22 -10.35 -0.10 6.59
C LYS A 22 -11.12 -1.40 6.38
N ASP A 23 -11.98 -1.44 5.38
CA ASP A 23 -12.82 -2.60 5.08
C ASP A 23 -11.97 -3.76 4.58
N ALA A 24 -11.07 -3.52 3.62
CA ALA A 24 -10.20 -4.55 3.04
C ALA A 24 -9.32 -5.25 4.11
N LEU A 25 -8.63 -4.47 4.94
CA LEU A 25 -7.79 -5.00 6.01
C LEU A 25 -8.61 -5.70 7.10
N THR A 26 -9.77 -5.14 7.47
CA THR A 26 -10.63 -5.75 8.50
C THR A 26 -11.17 -7.09 8.04
N ILE A 27 -11.59 -7.20 6.78
CA ILE A 27 -12.09 -8.46 6.19
C ILE A 27 -10.96 -9.49 6.09
N ALA A 28 -9.77 -9.06 5.68
CA ALA A 28 -8.61 -9.94 5.50
C ALA A 28 -7.82 -10.23 6.78
N ARG A 29 -8.20 -9.68 7.94
CA ARG A 29 -7.39 -9.65 9.17
C ARG A 29 -6.86 -11.01 9.62
N ASP A 30 -7.64 -12.07 9.43
CA ASP A 30 -7.30 -13.41 9.88
C ASP A 30 -6.42 -14.13 8.84
N TYR A 31 -6.28 -13.59 7.62
CA TYR A 31 -5.59 -14.22 6.49
C TYR A 31 -4.38 -13.44 6.00
N ILE A 32 -4.23 -12.16 6.36
CA ILE A 32 -3.10 -11.33 5.96
C ILE A 32 -1.81 -11.83 6.61
N ASN A 33 -0.75 -11.98 5.82
CA ASN A 33 0.60 -12.32 6.30
C ASN A 33 1.66 -11.32 5.84
N HIS A 34 1.38 -10.49 4.83
CA HIS A 34 2.23 -9.38 4.38
C HIS A 34 1.41 -8.10 4.17
N ALA A 35 1.92 -6.96 4.61
CA ALA A 35 1.38 -5.64 4.26
C ALA A 35 2.40 -4.88 3.41
N HIS A 36 2.03 -4.54 2.19
CA HIS A 36 2.84 -3.73 1.30
C HIS A 36 2.28 -2.30 1.23
N ILE A 37 3.18 -1.35 1.04
CA ILE A 37 2.91 0.08 1.01
C ILE A 37 3.44 0.63 -0.30
N GLY A 38 2.55 0.80 -1.28
CA GLY A 38 2.84 1.46 -2.54
C GLY A 38 1.85 2.58 -2.86
N ASN A 39 2.06 3.19 -4.03
CA ASN A 39 1.18 4.20 -4.61
C ASN A 39 0.90 3.91 -6.08
N CYS A 40 -0.27 4.32 -6.55
CA CYS A 40 -0.74 4.13 -7.92
C CYS A 40 -1.25 5.45 -8.53
N TYR A 41 -1.40 5.46 -9.86
CA TYR A 41 -2.00 6.58 -10.58
C TYR A 41 -3.01 6.05 -11.59
N ILE A 42 -4.29 6.40 -11.45
CA ILE A 42 -5.35 5.86 -12.33
C ILE A 42 -6.14 6.94 -13.07
N LYS A 43 -5.77 8.23 -12.91
CA LYS A 43 -6.51 9.36 -13.49
C LYS A 43 -6.36 9.50 -15.01
N ASN A 44 -5.18 9.21 -15.55
CA ASN A 44 -4.89 9.35 -16.99
C ASN A 44 -4.07 8.19 -17.53
N LYS A 45 -4.61 7.46 -18.50
CA LYS A 45 -3.98 6.30 -19.14
C LYS A 45 -2.73 6.62 -19.97
N HIS A 46 -2.52 7.89 -20.32
CA HIS A 46 -1.37 8.33 -21.10
C HIS A 46 -0.21 8.84 -20.23
N ASP A 47 -0.42 8.91 -18.92
CA ASP A 47 0.63 9.29 -17.98
C ASP A 47 1.64 8.12 -17.84
N PRO A 48 2.97 8.37 -17.86
CA PRO A 48 3.96 7.32 -17.64
C PRO A 48 3.82 6.60 -16.29
N ALA A 49 3.17 7.21 -15.30
CA ALA A 49 2.91 6.64 -13.99
C ALA A 49 1.64 5.78 -13.93
N TYR A 50 0.88 5.64 -15.03
CA TYR A 50 -0.42 4.97 -15.02
C TYR A 50 -0.37 3.51 -14.54
N GLY A 51 -1.25 3.18 -13.60
CA GLY A 51 -1.38 1.88 -12.95
C GLY A 51 -0.62 1.79 -11.62
N ASP A 52 -0.34 0.55 -11.20
CA ASP A 52 0.55 0.26 -10.07
C ASP A 52 2.01 0.34 -10.53
N GLN A 53 2.50 1.57 -10.66
CA GLN A 53 3.89 1.84 -11.03
C GLN A 53 4.74 2.21 -9.83
N HIS A 54 4.32 1.89 -8.61
CA HIS A 54 5.13 2.05 -7.39
C HIS A 54 5.74 3.45 -7.28
N LEU A 55 4.97 4.48 -7.64
CA LEU A 55 5.46 5.85 -7.62
C LEU A 55 5.69 6.31 -6.17
N ARG A 56 6.53 7.32 -5.98
CA ARG A 56 6.68 7.96 -4.67
C ARG A 56 5.37 8.56 -4.17
N PHE A 57 5.26 8.70 -2.85
CA PHE A 57 4.23 9.54 -2.23
C PHE A 57 4.45 11.02 -2.63
N GLY A 58 3.35 11.75 -2.83
CA GLY A 58 3.38 13.12 -3.35
C GLY A 58 3.62 13.26 -4.85
N TYR A 59 3.48 12.18 -5.64
CA TYR A 59 3.40 12.33 -7.09
C TYR A 59 2.10 13.07 -7.45
N PRO A 60 2.13 14.15 -8.26
CA PRO A 60 0.95 14.98 -8.51
C PRO A 60 -0.25 14.19 -9.03
N GLY A 61 -1.32 14.18 -8.23
CA GLY A 61 -2.56 13.51 -8.58
C GLY A 61 -2.53 11.98 -8.47
N SER A 62 -1.51 11.39 -7.82
CA SER A 62 -1.56 9.99 -7.40
C SER A 62 -2.68 9.71 -6.38
N GLU A 63 -2.97 8.43 -6.15
CA GLU A 63 -4.10 8.02 -5.31
C GLU A 63 -3.77 7.96 -3.82
N ASN A 64 -2.53 7.65 -3.45
CA ASN A 64 -2.12 7.54 -2.05
C ASN A 64 -1.05 8.59 -1.70
N ASP A 65 -1.27 9.31 -0.61
CA ASP A 65 -0.29 10.20 0.03
C ASP A 65 -0.29 9.98 1.55
N VAL A 66 0.15 10.98 2.31
CA VAL A 66 0.26 10.95 3.78
C VAL A 66 -1.04 10.49 4.45
N ASP A 67 -2.20 10.92 3.99
CA ASP A 67 -3.49 10.64 4.64
C ASP A 67 -3.89 9.17 4.48
N GLU A 68 -3.80 8.62 3.27
CA GLU A 68 -4.11 7.22 2.97
C GLU A 68 -3.13 6.27 3.65
N LEU A 69 -1.82 6.62 3.64
CA LEU A 69 -0.82 5.85 4.36
C LEU A 69 -1.05 5.87 5.87
N SER A 70 -1.40 7.04 6.42
CA SER A 70 -1.70 7.19 7.84
C SER A 70 -2.92 6.36 8.25
N GLU A 71 -3.96 6.32 7.42
CA GLU A 71 -5.12 5.46 7.66
C GLU A 71 -4.75 3.97 7.57
N TYR A 72 -4.00 3.58 6.54
CA TYR A 72 -3.55 2.20 6.35
C TYR A 72 -2.78 1.68 7.58
N LEU A 73 -1.78 2.43 8.05
CA LEU A 73 -0.99 2.08 9.24
C LEU A 73 -1.84 2.04 10.51
N ARG A 74 -2.80 2.98 10.66
CA ARG A 74 -3.72 2.98 11.79
C ARG A 74 -4.59 1.73 11.81
N VAL A 75 -5.15 1.33 10.67
CA VAL A 75 -5.98 0.13 10.58
C VAL A 75 -5.15 -1.12 10.86
N LEU A 76 -3.91 -1.21 10.36
CA LEU A 76 -3.00 -2.33 10.68
C LEU A 76 -2.74 -2.45 12.20
N LEU A 77 -2.66 -1.33 12.93
CA LEU A 77 -2.60 -1.32 14.40
C LEU A 77 -3.94 -1.79 15.01
N GLU A 78 -5.07 -1.28 14.52
CA GLU A 78 -6.41 -1.59 15.03
C GLU A 78 -6.76 -3.08 14.88
N ILE A 79 -6.38 -3.72 13.77
CA ILE A 79 -6.59 -5.16 13.55
C ILE A 79 -5.53 -6.04 14.23
N GLY A 80 -4.53 -5.44 14.89
CA GLY A 80 -3.45 -6.13 15.58
C GLY A 80 -2.41 -6.78 14.67
N TYR A 81 -2.35 -6.40 13.38
CA TYR A 81 -1.35 -6.91 12.45
C TYR A 81 0.05 -6.36 12.78
N ILE A 82 0.15 -5.07 13.10
CA ILE A 82 1.36 -4.48 13.68
C ILE A 82 1.12 -4.03 15.12
N GLY A 83 2.19 -3.96 15.90
CA GLY A 83 2.13 -3.63 17.31
C GLY A 83 3.40 -4.04 18.05
N GLU A 84 3.44 -3.79 19.36
CA GLU A 84 4.58 -4.18 20.19
C GLU A 84 4.83 -5.69 20.12
N GLY A 85 6.07 -6.07 19.81
CA GLY A 85 6.47 -7.48 19.68
C GLY A 85 6.03 -8.17 18.39
N SER A 86 5.25 -7.52 17.51
CA SER A 86 4.92 -8.08 16.19
C SER A 86 6.17 -8.23 15.33
N LYS A 87 6.22 -9.31 14.55
CA LYS A 87 7.27 -9.61 13.55
C LYS A 87 6.71 -9.70 12.13
N ASN A 88 5.49 -9.21 11.94
CA ASN A 88 4.81 -9.22 10.66
C ASN A 88 5.52 -8.31 9.66
N ILE A 89 5.43 -8.66 8.37
CA ILE A 89 6.17 -7.98 7.31
C ILE A 89 5.39 -6.75 6.85
N VAL A 90 6.04 -5.60 6.96
CA VAL A 90 5.60 -4.33 6.37
C VAL A 90 6.69 -3.85 5.42
N ALA A 91 6.38 -3.71 4.14
CA ALA A 91 7.35 -3.35 3.10
C ALA A 91 6.87 -2.16 2.28
N PHE A 92 7.80 -1.29 1.87
CA PHE A 92 7.53 -0.20 0.93
C PHE A 92 7.88 -0.65 -0.49
N GLU A 93 6.97 -0.41 -1.43
CA GLU A 93 7.17 -0.63 -2.86
C GLU A 93 7.15 0.73 -3.58
N VAL A 94 8.32 1.37 -3.63
CA VAL A 94 8.50 2.69 -4.26
C VAL A 94 9.70 2.71 -5.19
N LYS A 95 9.55 3.39 -6.33
CA LYS A 95 10.57 3.61 -7.35
C LYS A 95 10.41 5.00 -7.97
N PRO A 96 11.45 5.53 -8.63
CA PRO A 96 11.35 6.82 -9.32
C PRO A 96 10.53 6.67 -10.61
N VAL A 97 9.85 7.75 -10.99
CA VAL A 97 9.15 7.84 -12.27
C VAL A 97 10.03 8.56 -13.28
N GLY A 98 10.24 7.94 -14.45
CA GLY A 98 11.00 8.55 -15.55
C GLY A 98 12.44 8.90 -15.15
N ASN A 99 12.77 10.19 -15.14
CA ASN A 99 14.10 10.70 -14.82
C ASN A 99 14.24 11.17 -13.36
N GLU A 100 13.28 10.85 -12.49
CA GLU A 100 13.41 11.13 -11.06
C GLU A 100 14.64 10.44 -10.47
N ASN A 101 15.35 11.13 -9.59
CA ASN A 101 16.56 10.61 -8.96
C ASN A 101 16.18 9.81 -7.71
N GLN A 102 16.69 8.56 -7.61
CA GLN A 102 16.50 7.68 -6.45
C GLN A 102 16.99 8.28 -5.13
N LYS A 103 17.89 9.26 -5.15
CA LYS A 103 18.44 9.88 -3.92
C LYS A 103 17.40 10.61 -3.06
N TRP A 104 16.18 10.80 -3.55
CA TRP A 104 15.10 11.52 -2.86
C TRP A 104 13.84 10.67 -2.66
N LEU A 105 13.95 9.35 -2.82
CA LEU A 105 13.00 8.35 -2.33
C LEU A 105 13.38 7.95 -0.90
#